data_AF-L7RTJ7-F1
#
_entry.id   AF-L7RTJ7-F1
#
_cell.length_a   1.000
_cell.length_b   1.000
_cell.length_c   1.000
_cell.angle_alpha   90.00
_cell.angle_beta   90.00
_cell.angle_gamma   90.00
#
_symmetry.space_group_name_H-M   'P 1'
#
loop_
_entity.id
_entity.type
_entity.pdbx_description
1 polymer ?
#
loop_
_entity_poly.entity_id
_entity_poly.type
_entity_poly.pdbx_seq_one_letter_code
_entity_poly.pdbx_strand_id
1 'polypeptide(L)'
;MANRALSRTELVLRQQERQRYLFGVQVVVWWVIILGLLVFFFSGITISIGPITIDTIQLDTEFMKTWAPFISWGVPVTLLISLVSIVCASILALLSALGRLSGIPPLVAISGFYVSLIRGTPLYLQIFFFFLALPQIGIRLSGPVAGILALSLNYGAYMSEIFRAGIEKRQQRAAGSGHCPGHDQRPDDAPGGAAPGPAPGCAAHRQ
;
A
#
# COMPACT_ATOMS: atom_id res chain seq x y z
N MET A 1 -31.99 34.07 -26.87
CA MET A 1 -31.84 32.63 -26.56
C MET A 1 -30.39 32.25 -26.76
N ALA A 2 -29.84 31.40 -25.89
CA ALA A 2 -28.46 30.87 -25.92
C ALA A 2 -27.32 31.83 -25.53
N ASN A 3 -27.33 32.34 -24.30
CA ASN A 3 -26.09 32.82 -23.67
C ASN A 3 -26.11 32.50 -22.17
N ARG A 4 -25.96 31.22 -21.84
CA ARG A 4 -25.58 30.77 -20.49
C ARG A 4 -24.14 30.30 -20.61
N ALA A 5 -23.26 31.03 -19.95
CA ALA A 5 -21.86 30.73 -19.76
C ALA A 5 -21.61 29.23 -19.62
N LEU A 6 -20.59 28.72 -20.33
CA LEU A 6 -19.94 27.44 -20.08
C LEU A 6 -19.95 27.20 -18.57
N SER A 7 -20.65 26.15 -18.14
CA SER A 7 -20.89 25.93 -16.72
C SER A 7 -19.55 25.86 -15.99
N ARG A 8 -19.45 26.43 -14.79
CA ARG A 8 -18.20 26.46 -14.00
C ARG A 8 -17.51 25.08 -13.93
N THR A 9 -18.29 24.00 -14.04
CA THR A 9 -17.83 22.62 -14.18
C THR A 9 -16.99 22.35 -15.43
N GLU A 10 -17.36 22.83 -16.62
CA GLU A 10 -16.58 22.60 -17.85
C GLU A 10 -15.24 23.32 -17.84
N LEU A 11 -15.17 24.51 -17.24
CA LEU A 11 -13.91 25.22 -17.03
C LEU A 11 -12.99 24.47 -16.05
N VAL A 12 -13.56 23.92 -14.97
CA VAL A 12 -12.82 23.10 -14.00
C VAL A 12 -12.36 21.78 -14.62
N LEU A 13 -13.20 21.12 -15.45
CA LEU A 13 -12.85 19.89 -16.16
C LEU A 13 -11.67 20.12 -17.12
N ARG A 14 -11.70 21.20 -17.92
CA ARG A 14 -10.58 21.58 -18.81
C ARG A 14 -9.32 21.97 -18.03
N GLN A 15 -9.45 22.60 -16.86
CA GLN A 15 -8.30 22.90 -15.98
C GLN A 15 -7.70 21.63 -15.37
N GLN A 16 -8.53 20.66 -14.96
CA GLN A 16 -8.08 19.38 -14.42
C GLN A 16 -7.34 18.53 -15.46
N GLU A 17 -7.79 18.50 -16.71
CA GLU A 17 -7.10 17.80 -17.81
C GLU A 17 -5.70 18.37 -18.05
N ARG A 18 -5.57 19.71 -18.08
CA ARG A 18 -4.27 20.37 -18.25
C ARG A 18 -3.36 20.15 -17.04
N GLN A 19 -3.90 20.19 -15.82
CA GLN A 19 -3.16 19.88 -14.59
C GLN A 19 -2.62 18.45 -14.59
N ARG A 20 -3.44 17.44 -14.94
CA ARG A 20 -2.98 16.05 -15.05
C ARG A 20 -1.92 15.86 -16.12
N TYR A 21 -2.07 16.53 -17.27
CA TYR A 21 -1.09 16.48 -18.35
C TYR A 21 0.24 17.13 -17.93
N LEU A 22 0.21 18.34 -17.40
CA LEU A 22 1.41 19.05 -16.92
C LEU A 22 2.13 18.28 -15.82
N PHE A 23 1.39 17.71 -14.87
CA PHE A 23 1.95 16.85 -13.83
C PHE A 23 2.63 15.62 -14.44
N GLY A 24 1.99 14.95 -15.40
CA GLY A 24 2.58 13.81 -16.11
C GLY A 24 3.86 14.18 -16.86
N VAL A 25 3.87 15.30 -17.59
CA VAL A 25 5.05 15.81 -18.28
C VAL A 25 6.18 16.14 -17.29
N GLN A 26 5.86 16.78 -16.17
CA GLN A 26 6.83 17.10 -15.13
C GLN A 26 7.45 15.84 -14.53
N VAL A 27 6.66 14.79 -14.27
CA VAL A 27 7.15 13.49 -13.81
C VAL A 27 8.10 12.87 -14.84
N VAL A 28 7.77 12.90 -16.13
CA VAL A 28 8.64 12.38 -17.20
C VAL A 28 9.95 13.17 -17.28
N VAL A 29 9.89 14.50 -17.17
CA VAL A 29 11.08 15.36 -17.16
C VAL A 29 12.01 14.99 -15.99
N TRP A 30 11.46 14.84 -14.78
CA TRP A 30 12.24 14.39 -13.63
C TRP A 30 12.82 12.99 -13.82
N TRP A 31 12.05 12.06 -14.38
CA TRP A 31 12.53 10.72 -14.71
C TRP A 31 13.71 10.76 -15.69
N VAL A 32 13.63 11.59 -16.73
CA VAL A 32 14.72 11.75 -17.72
C VAL A 32 15.95 12.39 -17.08
N ILE A 33 15.79 13.41 -16.23
CA ILE A 33 16.89 14.04 -15.49
C ILE A 33 17.58 13.02 -14.57
N ILE A 34 16.80 12.25 -13.81
CA ILE A 34 17.32 11.21 -12.91
C ILE A 34 18.07 10.15 -13.72
N LEU A 35 17.51 9.67 -14.84
CA LEU A 35 18.15 8.69 -15.69
C LEU A 35 19.46 9.23 -16.29
N GLY A 36 19.46 10.47 -16.76
CA GLY A 36 20.66 11.13 -17.29
C GLY A 36 21.76 11.27 -16.24
N LEU A 37 21.41 11.69 -15.02
CA LEU A 37 22.35 11.80 -13.90
C LEU A 37 22.90 10.43 -13.49
N LEU A 38 22.05 9.40 -13.47
CA LEU A 38 22.46 8.02 -13.21
C LEU A 38 23.48 7.55 -14.26
N VAL A 39 23.17 7.70 -15.54
CA VAL A 39 24.06 7.30 -16.64
C VAL A 39 25.40 8.05 -16.55
N PHE A 40 25.35 9.35 -16.29
CA PHE A 40 26.55 10.17 -16.10
C PHE A 40 27.40 9.70 -14.92
N PHE A 41 26.79 9.41 -13.77
CA PHE A 41 27.48 8.96 -12.55
C PHE A 41 28.15 7.59 -12.72
N PHE A 42 27.57 6.73 -13.56
CA PHE A 42 28.09 5.40 -13.90
C PHE A 42 28.91 5.36 -15.20
N SER A 43 29.13 6.50 -15.86
CA SER A 43 29.80 6.53 -17.17
C SER A 43 31.33 6.36 -17.07
N GLY A 44 31.94 6.48 -15.89
CA GLY A 44 33.39 6.37 -15.72
C GLY A 44 34.21 7.52 -16.34
N ILE A 45 33.57 8.66 -16.63
CA ILE A 45 34.18 9.93 -17.04
C ILE A 45 34.91 10.58 -15.86
N THR A 46 36.14 11.01 -16.07
CA THR A 46 36.89 11.81 -15.12
C THR A 46 36.73 13.29 -15.47
N ILE A 47 36.24 14.09 -14.53
CA ILE A 47 36.02 15.52 -14.74
C ILE A 47 37.07 16.27 -13.93
N SER A 48 37.97 16.94 -14.63
CA SER A 48 38.94 17.84 -14.03
C SER A 48 38.42 19.27 -14.08
N ILE A 49 37.97 19.81 -12.95
CA ILE A 49 37.67 21.24 -12.82
C ILE A 49 38.82 21.88 -12.02
N GLY A 50 39.86 22.30 -12.74
CA GLY A 50 41.07 22.85 -12.12
C GLY A 50 41.85 21.78 -11.33
N PRO A 51 42.19 22.00 -10.04
CA PRO A 51 42.99 21.07 -9.24
C PRO A 51 42.19 19.88 -8.64
N ILE A 52 40.88 19.79 -8.89
CA ILE A 52 40.02 18.73 -8.34
C ILE A 52 39.65 17.77 -9.48
N THR A 53 40.01 16.50 -9.31
CA THR A 53 39.63 15.38 -10.19
C THR A 53 38.46 14.62 -9.56
N ILE A 54 37.31 14.61 -10.25
CA ILE A 54 36.16 13.80 -9.86
C ILE A 54 36.12 12.59 -10.77
N ASP A 55 36.39 11.42 -10.20
CA ASP A 55 36.28 10.15 -10.89
C ASP A 55 34.86 9.62 -10.72
N THR A 56 34.15 9.40 -11.82
CA THR A 56 32.86 8.70 -11.80
C THR A 56 33.08 7.18 -11.78
N ILE A 57 32.06 6.41 -11.38
CA ILE A 57 32.19 4.96 -11.19
C ILE A 57 32.31 4.27 -12.55
N GLN A 58 33.45 3.63 -12.83
CA GLN A 58 33.59 2.74 -13.98
C GLN A 58 32.94 1.38 -13.68
N LEU A 59 31.99 0.95 -14.52
CA LEU A 59 31.52 -0.42 -14.50
C LEU A 59 32.55 -1.35 -15.15
N ASP A 60 33.17 -2.20 -14.34
CA ASP A 60 34.00 -3.29 -14.84
C ASP A 60 33.11 -4.34 -15.54
N THR A 61 33.13 -4.30 -16.87
CA THR A 61 32.32 -5.18 -17.71
C THR A 61 32.83 -6.62 -17.68
N GLU A 62 34.11 -6.84 -17.41
CA GLU A 62 34.70 -8.17 -17.28
C GLU A 62 34.35 -8.81 -15.93
N PHE A 63 34.34 -8.03 -14.85
CA PHE A 63 33.80 -8.45 -13.56
C PHE A 63 32.33 -8.86 -13.68
N MET A 64 31.50 -8.03 -14.34
CA MET A 64 30.07 -8.33 -14.51
C MET A 64 29.83 -9.63 -15.26
N LYS A 65 30.54 -9.91 -16.35
CA LYS A 65 30.39 -11.17 -17.10
C LYS A 65 30.82 -12.37 -16.28
N THR A 66 31.90 -12.24 -15.51
CA THR A 66 32.45 -13.32 -14.69
C THR A 66 31.50 -13.71 -13.56
N TRP A 67 30.87 -12.73 -12.90
CA TRP A 67 29.98 -12.96 -11.76
C TRP A 67 28.49 -13.02 -12.11
N ALA A 68 28.11 -12.71 -13.36
CA ALA A 68 26.75 -12.85 -13.86
C ALA A 68 26.08 -14.19 -13.50
N PRO A 69 26.71 -15.37 -13.71
CA PRO A 69 26.09 -16.64 -13.34
C PRO A 69 25.85 -16.76 -11.83
N PHE A 70 26.78 -16.28 -10.99
CA PHE A 70 26.62 -16.28 -9.54
C PHE A 70 25.47 -15.37 -9.06
N ILE A 71 25.37 -14.16 -9.62
CA ILE A 71 24.28 -13.22 -9.30
C ILE A 71 22.94 -13.80 -9.75
N SER A 72 22.90 -14.45 -10.91
CA SER A 72 21.68 -15.08 -11.43
C SER A 72 21.13 -16.16 -10.50
N TRP A 73 21.99 -16.83 -9.72
CA TRP A 73 21.58 -17.81 -8.73
C TRP A 73 20.86 -17.20 -7.51
N GLY A 74 21.13 -15.93 -7.20
CA GLY A 74 20.42 -15.20 -6.13
C GLY A 74 18.97 -14.86 -6.47
N VAL A 75 18.65 -14.72 -7.77
CA VAL A 75 17.31 -14.38 -8.27
C VAL A 75 16.25 -15.42 -7.87
N PRO A 76 16.40 -16.73 -8.20
CA PRO A 76 15.40 -17.72 -7.85
C PRO A 76 15.25 -17.90 -6.33
N VAL A 77 16.35 -17.79 -5.57
CA VAL A 77 16.32 -17.87 -4.10
C VAL A 77 15.50 -16.73 -3.51
N THR A 78 15.72 -15.49 -3.97
CA THR A 78 14.94 -14.32 -3.54
C THR A 78 13.47 -14.50 -3.88
N LEU A 79 13.17 -14.95 -5.10
CA LEU A 79 11.80 -15.17 -5.55
C LEU A 79 11.08 -16.22 -4.68
N LEU A 80 11.76 -17.33 -4.37
CA LEU A 80 11.22 -18.38 -3.51
C LEU A 80 10.93 -17.85 -2.09
N ILE A 81 11.90 -17.16 -1.49
CA ILE A 81 11.75 -16.55 -0.16
C ILE A 81 10.58 -15.57 -0.15
N SER A 82 10.49 -14.68 -1.14
CA SER A 82 9.40 -13.71 -1.26
C SER A 82 8.05 -14.39 -1.42
N LEU A 83 7.93 -15.39 -2.30
CA LEU A 83 6.67 -16.08 -2.55
C LEU A 83 6.15 -16.79 -1.29
N VAL A 84 7.01 -17.57 -0.64
CA VAL A 84 6.65 -18.27 0.61
C VAL A 84 6.27 -17.26 1.69
N SER A 85 7.04 -16.17 1.83
CA SER A 85 6.77 -15.12 2.80
C SER A 85 5.43 -14.43 2.56
N ILE A 86 5.07 -14.15 1.31
CA ILE A 86 3.79 -13.51 0.95
C ILE A 86 2.61 -14.42 1.30
N VAL A 87 2.72 -15.73 1.03
CA VAL A 87 1.67 -16.70 1.38
C VAL A 87 1.49 -16.75 2.90
N CYS A 88 2.58 -16.90 3.65
CA CYS A 88 2.53 -16.91 5.12
C CYS A 88 2.02 -15.58 5.69
N ALA A 89 2.51 -14.45 5.18
CA ALA A 89 2.05 -13.11 5.56
C ALA A 89 0.54 -12.95 5.32
N SER A 90 0.03 -13.41 4.18
CA SER A 90 -1.40 -13.33 3.84
C SER A 90 -2.26 -14.10 4.83
N ILE A 91 -1.82 -15.29 5.24
CA ILE A 91 -2.52 -16.10 6.26
C ILE A 91 -2.53 -15.37 7.61
N LEU A 92 -1.37 -14.90 8.08
CA LEU A 92 -1.26 -14.17 9.35
C LEU A 92 -2.09 -12.88 9.34
N ALA A 93 -2.07 -12.16 8.22
CA ALA A 93 -2.84 -10.95 8.02
C ALA A 93 -4.35 -11.21 8.08
N LEU A 94 -4.82 -12.29 7.47
CA LEU A 94 -6.22 -12.69 7.51
C LEU A 94 -6.65 -13.07 8.93
N LEU A 95 -5.84 -13.88 9.64
CA LEU A 95 -6.11 -14.28 11.02
C LEU A 95 -6.16 -13.07 11.95
N SER A 96 -5.19 -12.14 11.83
CA SER A 96 -5.15 -10.92 12.62
C SER A 96 -6.32 -9.98 12.30
N ALA A 97 -6.68 -9.82 11.03
CA ALA A 97 -7.82 -9.01 10.62
C ALA A 97 -9.14 -9.57 11.18
N LEU A 98 -9.36 -10.89 11.08
CA LEU A 98 -10.52 -11.56 11.65
C LEU A 98 -10.55 -11.44 13.18
N GLY A 99 -9.42 -11.63 13.85
CA GLY A 99 -9.30 -11.46 15.29
C GLY A 99 -9.68 -10.05 15.75
N ARG A 100 -9.29 -9.01 15.01
CA ARG A 100 -9.67 -7.61 15.29
C ARG A 100 -11.13 -7.28 14.98
N LEU A 101 -11.76 -7.99 14.05
CA LEU A 101 -13.20 -7.85 13.74
C LEU A 101 -14.08 -8.71 14.63
N SER A 102 -13.49 -9.64 15.39
CA SER A 102 -14.24 -10.50 16.28
C SER A 102 -14.84 -9.70 17.45
N GLY A 103 -15.99 -10.14 17.96
CA GLY A 103 -16.58 -9.59 19.18
C GLY A 103 -15.94 -10.09 20.48
N ILE A 104 -14.87 -10.89 20.40
CA ILE A 104 -14.26 -11.57 21.55
C ILE A 104 -13.08 -10.73 22.06
N PRO A 105 -13.15 -10.12 23.27
CA PRO A 105 -12.14 -9.15 23.71
C PRO A 105 -10.69 -9.69 23.72
N PRO A 106 -10.41 -10.94 24.15
CA PRO A 106 -9.06 -11.50 24.06
C PRO A 106 -8.48 -11.55 22.64
N LEU A 107 -9.28 -11.90 21.63
CA LEU A 107 -8.81 -12.01 20.24
C LEU A 107 -8.46 -10.64 19.66
N VAL A 108 -9.26 -9.63 19.99
CA VAL A 108 -9.02 -8.24 19.60
C VAL A 108 -7.73 -7.72 20.24
N ALA A 109 -7.53 -8.00 21.54
CA ALA A 109 -6.33 -7.59 22.27
C ALA A 109 -5.05 -8.24 21.72
N ILE A 110 -5.04 -9.56 21.52
CA ILE A 110 -3.88 -10.30 20.99
C ILE A 110 -3.54 -9.82 19.57
N SER A 111 -4.55 -9.70 18.71
CA SER A 111 -4.35 -9.27 17.33
C SER A 111 -3.88 -7.81 17.24
N GLY A 112 -4.45 -6.94 18.09
CA GLY A 112 -4.02 -5.54 18.20
C GLY A 112 -2.60 -5.39 18.72
N PHE A 113 -2.23 -6.17 19.73
CA PHE A 113 -0.88 -6.19 20.29
C PHE A 113 0.16 -6.67 19.26
N TYR A 114 -0.13 -7.77 18.57
CA TYR A 114 0.72 -8.27 17.47
C TYR A 114 0.98 -7.19 16.42
N VAL A 115 -0.07 -6.55 15.89
CA VAL A 115 0.09 -5.52 14.85
C VAL A 115 0.87 -4.31 15.37
N SER A 116 0.57 -3.85 16.59
CA SER A 116 1.23 -2.70 17.21
C SER A 116 2.73 -2.95 17.41
N LEU A 117 3.08 -4.10 17.99
CA LEU A 117 4.47 -4.48 18.28
C LEU A 117 5.29 -4.65 17.00
N ILE A 118 4.73 -5.32 16.00
CA ILE A 118 5.45 -5.60 14.75
C ILE A 118 5.63 -4.32 13.92
N ARG A 119 4.64 -3.43 13.88
CA ARG A 119 4.77 -2.13 13.19
C ARG A 119 5.69 -1.15 13.92
N GLY A 120 5.84 -1.32 15.24
CA GLY A 120 6.76 -0.53 16.06
C GLY A 120 8.22 -1.00 16.04
N THR A 121 8.50 -2.16 15.42
CA THR A 121 9.86 -2.74 15.38
C THR A 121 10.45 -2.69 13.97
N PRO A 122 11.72 -2.28 13.82
CA PRO A 122 12.39 -2.32 12.51
C PRO A 122 12.45 -3.75 11.95
N LEU A 123 12.12 -3.95 10.67
CA LEU A 123 12.25 -5.25 9.99
C LEU A 123 13.66 -5.84 10.14
N TYR A 124 14.68 -4.99 10.06
CA TYR A 124 16.06 -5.39 10.25
C TYR A 124 16.28 -6.03 11.63
N LEU A 125 15.74 -5.43 12.70
CA LEU A 125 15.83 -5.97 14.05
C LEU A 125 15.12 -7.33 14.15
N GLN A 126 13.99 -7.51 13.47
CA GLN A 126 13.26 -8.79 13.46
C GLN A 126 14.12 -9.91 12.84
N ILE A 127 14.75 -9.65 11.69
CA ILE A 127 15.66 -10.62 11.04
C ILE A 127 16.83 -10.97 11.98
N PHE A 128 17.43 -9.96 12.61
CA PHE A 128 18.51 -10.15 13.58
C PHE A 128 18.07 -10.99 14.78
N PHE A 129 16.86 -10.77 15.28
CA PHE A 129 16.31 -11.56 16.37
C PHE A 129 16.16 -13.04 15.98
N PHE A 130 15.54 -13.33 14.83
CA PHE A 130 15.38 -14.71 14.37
C PHE A 130 16.70 -15.41 14.05
N PHE A 131 17.69 -14.69 13.52
CA PHE A 131 18.95 -15.29 13.10
C PHE A 131 19.99 -15.37 14.22
N LEU A 132 20.05 -14.38 15.13
CA LEU A 132 21.11 -14.29 16.15
C LEU A 132 20.61 -14.53 17.58
N ALA A 133 19.37 -14.18 17.91
CA ALA A 133 18.84 -14.34 19.28
C ALA A 133 18.32 -15.77 19.51
N LEU A 134 17.56 -16.34 18.58
CA LEU A 134 17.03 -17.71 18.70
C LEU A 134 18.10 -18.80 18.89
N PRO A 135 19.29 -18.72 18.26
CA PRO A 135 20.36 -19.66 18.55
C PRO A 135 20.83 -19.66 20.01
N GLN A 136 20.67 -18.56 20.76
CA GLN A 136 21.05 -18.49 22.17
C GLN A 136 20.16 -19.35 23.06
N ILE A 137 18.91 -19.60 22.64
CA ILE A 137 17.97 -20.52 23.30
C ILE A 137 17.99 -21.93 22.69
N GLY A 138 18.98 -22.23 21.84
CA GLY A 138 19.18 -23.55 21.23
C GLY A 138 18.48 -23.78 19.90
N ILE A 139 17.70 -22.83 19.39
CA ILE A 139 16.98 -22.95 18.11
C ILE A 139 17.80 -22.33 16.99
N ARG A 140 18.39 -23.16 16.12
CA ARG A 140 19.20 -22.70 14.98
C ARG A 140 18.38 -22.70 13.70
N LEU A 141 18.10 -21.51 13.16
CA LEU A 141 17.44 -21.35 11.86
C LEU A 141 18.47 -21.05 10.77
N SER A 142 18.23 -21.56 9.57
CA SER A 142 18.98 -21.14 8.39
C SER A 142 18.57 -19.73 7.96
N GLY A 143 19.49 -19.00 7.32
CA GLY A 143 19.26 -17.62 6.86
C GLY A 143 17.96 -17.44 6.07
N PRO A 144 17.64 -18.30 5.07
CA PRO A 144 16.39 -18.21 4.34
C PRO A 144 15.15 -18.35 5.22
N VAL A 145 15.14 -19.28 6.18
CA VAL A 145 13.97 -19.51 7.05
C VAL A 145 13.78 -18.36 8.03
N ALA A 146 14.87 -17.85 8.62
CA ALA A 146 14.82 -16.67 9.48
C ALA A 146 14.28 -15.44 8.72
N GLY A 147 14.73 -15.25 7.47
CA GLY A 147 14.21 -14.22 6.58
C GLY A 147 12.72 -14.40 6.28
N ILE A 148 12.28 -15.61 5.95
CA ILE A 148 10.87 -15.91 5.68
C ILE A 148 10.01 -15.58 6.90
N LEU A 149 10.42 -15.98 8.11
CA LEU A 149 9.65 -15.71 9.33
C LEU A 149 9.55 -14.21 9.63
N ALA A 150 10.68 -13.50 9.57
CA ALA A 150 10.71 -12.07 9.81
C ALA A 150 9.85 -11.31 8.78
N LEU A 151 10.00 -11.61 7.48
CA LEU A 151 9.21 -11.02 6.41
C LEU A 151 7.73 -11.34 6.57
N SER A 152 7.38 -12.59 6.85
CA SER A 152 5.99 -13.02 7.01
C SER A 152 5.29 -12.31 8.16
N LEU A 153 5.97 -12.20 9.31
CA LEU A 153 5.42 -11.51 10.48
C LEU A 153 5.27 -10.02 10.22
N ASN A 154 6.28 -9.39 9.64
CA ASN A 154 6.26 -7.97 9.32
C ASN A 154 5.15 -7.63 8.32
N TYR A 155 5.20 -8.23 7.12
CA TYR A 155 4.21 -7.98 6.08
C TYR A 155 2.81 -8.45 6.50
N GLY A 156 2.68 -9.50 7.30
CA GLY A 156 1.40 -9.96 7.83
C GLY A 156 0.71 -8.89 8.68
N ALA A 157 1.46 -8.20 9.54
CA ALA A 157 0.93 -7.12 10.37
C ALA A 157 0.47 -5.93 9.51
N TYR A 158 1.27 -5.51 8.53
CA TYR A 158 0.89 -4.42 7.63
C TYR A 158 -0.30 -4.77 6.73
N MET A 159 -0.34 -5.99 6.20
CA MET A 159 -1.42 -6.44 5.32
C MET A 159 -2.72 -6.71 6.07
N SER A 160 -2.66 -6.94 7.39
CA SER A 160 -3.87 -7.10 8.23
C SER A 160 -4.80 -5.90 8.15
N GLU A 161 -4.26 -4.69 8.02
CA GLU A 161 -5.06 -3.46 7.93
C GLU A 161 -5.78 -3.34 6.60
N ILE A 162 -5.14 -3.81 5.53
CA ILE A 162 -5.72 -3.87 4.18
C ILE A 162 -6.89 -4.83 4.17
N PHE A 163 -6.72 -6.04 4.73
CA PHE A 163 -7.82 -7.00 4.84
C PHE A 163 -8.95 -6.50 5.74
N ARG A 164 -8.62 -5.92 6.89
CA ARG A 164 -9.60 -5.32 7.82
C ARG A 164 -10.46 -4.27 7.10
N ALA A 165 -9.83 -3.32 6.42
CA ALA A 165 -10.51 -2.26 5.68
C ALA A 165 -11.31 -2.81 4.50
N GLY A 166 -10.83 -3.87 3.84
CA GLY A 166 -11.55 -4.56 2.78
C GLY A 166 -12.85 -5.22 3.26
N ILE A 167 -12.80 -5.92 4.40
CA ILE A 167 -13.96 -6.59 5.00
C ILE A 167 -14.99 -5.56 5.50
N GLU A 168 -14.53 -4.52 6.20
CA GLU A 168 -15.38 -3.44 6.73
C GLU A 168 -16.13 -2.69 5.62
N LYS A 169 -15.45 -2.36 4.51
CA LYS A 169 -16.09 -1.73 3.34
C LYS A 169 -17.19 -2.58 2.72
N ARG A 170 -17.06 -3.91 2.72
CA ARG A 170 -18.09 -4.83 2.20
C ARG A 170 -19.32 -4.85 3.11
N GLN A 171 -19.13 -4.86 4.43
CA GLN A 171 -20.22 -4.81 5.40
C GLN A 171 -21.00 -3.49 5.32
N GLN A 172 -20.31 -2.35 5.21
CA GLN A 172 -20.94 -1.05 5.04
C GLN A 172 -21.78 -0.97 3.75
N ARG A 173 -21.27 -1.52 2.65
CA ARG A 173 -22.03 -1.59 1.38
C ARG A 173 -23.29 -2.47 1.49
N ALA A 174 -23.20 -3.60 2.19
CA ALA A 174 -24.35 -4.47 2.43
C ALA A 174 -25.40 -3.78 3.33
N ALA A 175 -24.97 -3.08 4.37
CA ALA A 175 -25.85 -2.36 5.30
C ALA A 175 -26.50 -1.12 4.66
N GLY A 176 -25.75 -0.36 3.85
CA GLY A 176 -26.24 0.85 3.17
C GLY A 176 -27.27 0.58 2.06
N SER A 177 -27.36 -0.66 1.56
CA SER A 177 -28.38 -1.06 0.59
C SER A 177 -29.71 -1.49 1.25
N GLY A 178 -29.75 -1.65 2.57
CA GLY A 178 -30.94 -2.03 3.35
C GLY A 178 -31.51 -0.90 4.22
N HIS A 179 -30.86 0.25 4.28
CA HIS A 179 -31.33 1.41 5.03
C HIS A 179 -31.90 2.45 4.07
N CYS A 180 -33.22 2.41 3.85
CA CYS A 180 -33.92 3.64 3.51
C CYS A 180 -33.77 4.58 4.71
N PRO A 181 -33.15 5.76 4.57
CA PRO A 181 -33.19 6.77 5.63
C PRO A 181 -34.62 7.30 5.69
N GLY A 182 -35.47 6.60 6.43
CA GLY A 182 -36.81 7.01 6.78
C GLY A 182 -36.78 7.63 8.17
N HIS A 183 -37.17 8.91 8.22
CA HIS A 183 -37.52 9.68 9.41
C HIS A 183 -36.39 10.19 10.31
N ASP A 184 -35.82 11.34 9.92
CA ASP A 184 -35.81 12.49 10.83
C ASP A 184 -36.07 13.78 10.04
N GLN A 185 -37.35 14.04 9.75
CA GLN A 185 -37.83 15.40 9.53
C GLN A 185 -38.83 15.66 10.66
N ARG A 186 -38.39 16.35 11.71
CA ARG A 186 -39.31 17.00 12.65
C ARG A 186 -40.27 17.90 11.85
N PRO A 187 -41.60 17.79 12.00
CA PRO A 187 -42.56 18.59 11.24
C PRO A 187 -42.77 20.04 11.74
N ASP A 188 -41.89 20.59 12.58
CA ASP A 188 -42.21 21.85 13.27
C ASP A 188 -41.83 23.12 12.49
N ASP A 189 -41.21 23.02 11.29
CA ASP A 189 -40.69 24.16 10.52
C ASP A 189 -41.43 24.49 9.21
N ALA A 190 -42.66 24.01 8.99
CA ALA A 190 -43.42 24.30 7.76
C ALA A 190 -44.61 25.25 8.00
N PRO A 191 -44.55 26.52 7.55
CA PRO A 191 -45.73 27.37 7.47
C PRO A 191 -46.50 27.02 6.18
N GLY A 192 -47.68 26.44 6.32
CA GLY A 192 -48.65 26.29 5.22
C GLY A 192 -48.93 24.84 4.83
N GLY A 193 -50.19 24.43 5.04
CA GLY A 193 -50.66 23.06 4.88
C GLY A 193 -50.67 22.56 3.43
N ALA A 194 -49.59 21.89 3.04
CA ALA A 194 -49.57 20.99 1.89
C ALA A 194 -48.93 19.66 2.33
N ALA A 195 -49.71 18.58 2.34
CA ALA A 195 -49.21 17.24 2.62
C ALA A 195 -48.26 16.79 1.47
N PRO A 196 -47.04 16.31 1.77
CA PRO A 196 -46.18 15.73 0.75
C PRO A 196 -46.76 14.39 0.28
N GLY A 197 -46.95 14.26 -1.05
CA GLY A 197 -47.40 13.01 -1.68
C GLY A 197 -46.41 11.84 -1.48
N PRO A 198 -46.85 10.59 -1.66
CA PRO A 198 -46.04 9.41 -1.41
C PRO A 198 -44.82 9.33 -2.33
N ALA A 199 -43.65 9.05 -1.76
CA ALA A 199 -42.39 8.93 -2.48
C ALA A 199 -42.38 7.68 -3.41
N PRO A 200 -41.97 7.82 -4.69
CA PRO A 200 -42.17 6.80 -5.72
C PRO A 200 -41.09 5.69 -5.75
N GLY A 201 -40.69 5.15 -4.58
CA GLY A 201 -39.57 4.19 -4.56
C GLY A 201 -39.55 3.11 -3.47
N CYS A 202 -40.45 3.13 -2.49
CA CYS A 202 -40.34 2.24 -1.32
C CYS A 202 -41.31 1.04 -1.31
N ALA A 203 -42.05 0.82 -2.41
CA ALA A 203 -43.13 -0.18 -2.46
C ALA A 203 -42.79 -1.43 -3.31
N ALA A 204 -41.52 -1.84 -3.39
CA ALA A 204 -41.10 -2.94 -4.27
C ALA A 204 -40.61 -4.21 -3.54
N HIS A 205 -40.74 -4.31 -2.22
CA HIS A 205 -40.37 -5.53 -1.50
C HIS A 205 -41.35 -5.84 -0.37
N ARG A 206 -42.58 -6.18 -0.75
CA ARG A 206 -43.52 -6.90 0.12
C ARG A 206 -44.38 -7.84 -0.73
N GLN A 207 -43.77 -8.92 -1.20
CA GLN A 207 -44.41 -10.20 -1.50
C GLN A 207 -43.49 -11.30 -0.97
#